data_AF-A0A0F2L9L8-F1
#
_entry.id   AF-A0A0F2L9L8-F1
#
_cell.length_a   1.000
_cell.length_b   1.000
_cell.length_c   1.000
_cell.angle_alpha   90.00
_cell.angle_beta   90.00
_cell.angle_gamma   90.00
#
_symmetry.space_group_name_H-M   'P 1'
#
loop_
_entity.id
_entity.type
_entity.pdbx_description
1 polymer ?
#
loop_
_entity_poly.entity_id
_entity_poly.type
_entity_poly.pdbx_seq_one_letter_code
_entity_poly.pdbx_strand_id
1 'polypeptide(L)'
;MQRKADCVVAELNYCNRGSPYGDAVKGLLKYARPRAHRLVVISRCASTEVALADLRILAGENIEFPLRYYQDLPIDEVIKREGCSQYEVKSFEEILKLVAP
;
A
#
# COMPACT_ATOMS: atom_id res chain seq x y z
N MET A 1 -11.50 19.98 -10.03
CA MET A 1 -10.23 19.31 -9.66
C MET A 1 -10.44 18.64 -8.31
N GLN A 2 -10.42 17.30 -8.24
CA GLN A 2 -10.38 16.62 -6.94
C GLN A 2 -9.01 16.87 -6.32
N ARG A 3 -8.99 17.30 -5.05
CA ARG A 3 -7.76 17.53 -4.30
C ARG A 3 -7.15 16.17 -3.96
N LYS A 4 -5.87 15.96 -4.26
CA LYS A 4 -5.14 14.74 -3.86
C LYS A 4 -5.05 14.66 -2.34
N ALA A 5 -5.19 13.46 -1.79
CA ALA A 5 -4.89 13.19 -0.39
C ALA A 5 -3.38 13.27 -0.13
N ASP A 6 -2.98 13.47 1.13
CA ASP A 6 -1.58 13.39 1.51
C ASP A 6 -1.06 11.96 1.31
N CYS A 7 -1.86 10.99 1.76
CA CYS A 7 -1.49 9.58 1.79
C CYS A 7 -2.64 8.66 1.35
N VAL A 8 -2.30 7.64 0.58
CA VAL A 8 -3.09 6.41 0.52
C VAL A 8 -2.40 5.38 1.40
N VAL A 9 -3.13 4.84 2.36
CA VAL A 9 -2.71 3.71 3.19
C VAL A 9 -3.36 2.44 2.64
N ALA A 10 -2.54 1.48 2.27
CA ALA A 10 -2.97 0.19 1.75
C ALA A 10 -2.59 -0.93 2.72
N GLU A 11 -3.57 -1.75 3.11
CA GLU A 11 -3.33 -2.93 3.95
C GLU A 11 -3.21 -4.21 3.09
N LEU A 12 -2.10 -4.92 3.24
CA LEU A 12 -1.84 -6.24 2.66
C LEU A 12 -1.99 -7.30 3.75
N ASN A 13 -2.96 -8.20 3.63
CA ASN A 13 -3.26 -9.21 4.65
C ASN A 13 -2.71 -10.59 4.26
N TYR A 14 -1.68 -11.03 4.98
CA TYR A 14 -1.01 -12.30 4.75
C TYR A 14 -1.41 -13.40 5.74
N CYS A 15 -2.32 -13.16 6.69
CA CYS A 15 -2.55 -14.09 7.82
C CYS A 15 -2.96 -15.50 7.39
N ASN A 16 -3.61 -15.64 6.23
CA ASN A 16 -3.99 -16.93 5.65
C ASN A 16 -3.36 -17.15 4.26
N ARG A 17 -2.39 -16.33 3.87
CA ARG A 17 -1.66 -16.44 2.60
C ARG A 17 -0.26 -16.96 2.86
N GLY A 18 -0.02 -18.19 2.46
CA GLY A 18 1.32 -18.79 2.46
C GLY A 18 2.24 -18.28 1.33
N SER A 19 1.80 -17.29 0.55
CA SER A 19 2.54 -16.79 -0.62
C SER A 19 2.38 -15.28 -0.83
N PRO A 20 3.32 -14.61 -1.52
CA PRO A 20 3.21 -13.21 -1.93
C PRO A 20 1.99 -12.94 -2.81
N TYR A 21 1.59 -11.67 -2.90
CA TYR A 21 0.57 -11.21 -3.83
C TYR A 21 1.08 -11.13 -5.29
N GLY A 22 2.39 -11.06 -5.50
CA GLY A 22 3.01 -11.06 -6.82
C GLY A 22 2.66 -9.80 -7.62
N ASP A 23 2.52 -9.91 -8.95
CA ASP A 23 2.25 -8.76 -9.82
C ASP A 23 0.95 -8.00 -9.48
N ALA A 24 0.03 -8.60 -8.74
CA ALA A 24 -1.19 -7.93 -8.29
C ALA A 24 -0.88 -6.68 -7.45
N VAL A 25 0.25 -6.63 -6.72
CA VAL A 25 0.61 -5.47 -5.90
C VAL A 25 0.84 -4.20 -6.71
N LYS A 26 1.12 -4.32 -8.01
CA LYS A 26 1.22 -3.18 -8.94
C LYS A 26 -0.08 -2.35 -8.97
N GLY A 27 -1.21 -2.98 -8.66
CA GLY A 27 -2.50 -2.30 -8.49
C GLY A 27 -2.48 -1.19 -7.44
N LEU A 28 -1.65 -1.32 -6.39
CA LEU A 28 -1.48 -0.29 -5.37
C LEU A 28 -0.93 1.01 -5.96
N LEU A 29 0.10 0.91 -6.80
CA LEU A 29 0.69 2.08 -7.46
C LEU A 29 -0.29 2.70 -8.45
N LYS A 30 -1.01 1.88 -9.23
CA LYS A 30 -2.04 2.34 -10.18
C LYS A 30 -3.17 3.10 -9.46
N TYR A 31 -3.56 2.63 -8.27
CA TYR A 31 -4.57 3.30 -7.45
C TYR A 31 -4.06 4.59 -6.81
N ALA A 32 -2.89 4.54 -6.17
CA ALA A 32 -2.40 5.61 -5.31
C ALA A 32 -1.83 6.81 -6.07
N ARG A 33 -1.11 6.59 -7.18
CA ARG A 33 -0.46 7.67 -7.96
C ARG A 33 -1.38 8.82 -8.35
N PRO A 34 -2.60 8.61 -8.89
CA PRO A 34 -3.50 9.70 -9.21
C PRO A 34 -4.23 10.30 -8.00
N ARG A 35 -4.26 9.62 -6.85
CA ARG A 35 -5.10 9.98 -5.69
C ARG A 35 -4.34 10.65 -4.54
N ALA A 36 -3.07 10.34 -4.37
CA ALA A 36 -2.28 10.87 -3.27
C ALA A 36 -0.88 11.35 -3.67
N HIS A 37 -0.19 11.96 -2.71
CA HIS A 37 1.21 12.35 -2.80
C HIS A 37 2.16 11.23 -2.34
N ARG A 38 1.67 10.25 -1.59
CA ARG A 38 2.44 9.11 -1.06
C ARG A 38 1.57 7.86 -0.94
N LEU A 39 2.19 6.70 -1.13
CA LEU A 39 1.64 5.40 -0.76
C LEU A 39 2.32 4.89 0.51
N VAL A 40 1.51 4.48 1.47
CA VAL A 40 1.95 3.80 2.69
C VAL A 40 1.36 2.40 2.67
N VAL A 41 2.22 1.40 2.77
CA VAL A 41 1.82 -0.02 2.76
C VAL A 41 1.97 -0.56 4.17
N ILE A 42 0.92 -1.19 4.68
CA ILE A 42 0.94 -1.90 5.95
C ILE A 42 0.72 -3.38 5.66
N SER A 43 1.65 -4.25 6.05
CA SER A 43 1.42 -5.68 6.01
C SER A 43 0.83 -6.18 7.33
N ARG A 44 -0.05 -7.18 7.25
CA ARG A 44 -0.57 -7.94 8.40
C ARG A 44 -0.14 -9.39 8.30
N CYS A 45 0.42 -9.93 9.39
CA CYS A 45 0.85 -11.33 9.49
C CYS A 45 1.84 -11.79 8.40
N ALA A 46 2.61 -10.87 7.82
CA ALA A 46 3.57 -11.24 6.79
C ALA A 46 4.81 -11.89 7.40
N SER A 47 5.29 -12.98 6.79
CA SER A 47 6.69 -13.33 6.96
C SER A 47 7.57 -12.30 6.26
N THR A 48 8.77 -12.08 6.78
CA THR A 48 9.74 -11.14 6.20
C THR A 48 9.97 -11.42 4.71
N GLU A 49 10.12 -12.69 4.34
CA GLU A 49 10.37 -13.12 2.96
C GLU A 49 9.20 -12.77 2.02
N VAL A 50 7.97 -13.04 2.47
CA VAL A 50 6.76 -12.79 1.70
C VAL A 50 6.56 -11.29 1.47
N ALA A 51 6.70 -10.48 2.52
CA ALA A 51 6.62 -9.03 2.40
C ALA A 51 7.72 -8.47 1.48
N LEU A 52 8.96 -8.94 1.61
CA LEU A 52 10.08 -8.48 0.78
C LEU A 52 9.86 -8.79 -0.71
N ALA A 53 9.27 -9.94 -1.04
CA ALA A 53 8.99 -10.30 -2.43
C ALA A 53 8.05 -9.28 -3.08
N ASP A 54 6.95 -8.93 -2.41
CA ASP A 54 5.97 -7.95 -2.91
C ASP A 54 6.55 -6.52 -2.93
N LEU A 55 7.32 -6.14 -1.91
CA LEU A 55 7.98 -4.83 -1.86
C LEU A 55 9.00 -4.63 -2.97
N ARG A 56 9.72 -5.69 -3.39
CA ARG A 56 10.65 -5.62 -4.53
C ARG A 56 9.91 -5.33 -5.83
N ILE A 57 8.74 -5.94 -6.04
CA ILE A 57 7.89 -5.66 -7.21
C ILE A 57 7.44 -4.20 -7.19
N LEU A 58 6.94 -3.73 -6.03
CA LEU A 58 6.55 -2.33 -5.88
C LEU A 58 7.72 -1.40 -6.16
N ALA A 59 8.89 -1.63 -5.56
CA ALA A 59 10.06 -0.80 -5.75
C ALA A 59 10.53 -0.77 -7.21
N GLY A 60 10.51 -1.90 -7.92
CA GLY A 60 10.91 -1.99 -9.33
C GLY A 60 9.99 -1.22 -10.28
N GLU A 61 8.70 -1.16 -9.99
CA GLU A 61 7.70 -0.44 -10.78
C GLU A 61 7.57 1.04 -10.38
N ASN A 62 8.20 1.42 -9.26
CA ASN A 62 8.00 2.71 -8.62
C ASN A 62 9.04 3.75 -9.04
N ILE A 63 8.71 4.51 -10.09
CA ILE A 63 9.50 5.68 -10.50
C ILE A 63 8.97 6.90 -9.74
N GLU A 64 9.80 7.44 -8.83
CA GLU A 64 9.63 8.76 -8.19
C GLU A 64 8.36 9.02 -7.37
N PHE A 65 7.58 7.98 -7.02
CA PHE A 65 6.43 8.14 -6.14
C PHE A 65 6.75 7.69 -4.70
N PRO A 66 6.62 8.55 -3.68
CA PRO A 66 6.98 8.21 -2.32
C PRO A 66 6.26 6.96 -1.80
N LEU A 67 7.03 5.94 -1.39
CA LEU A 67 6.55 4.70 -0.82
C LEU A 67 7.11 4.52 0.60
N ARG A 68 6.24 4.09 1.52
CA ARG A 68 6.56 3.76 2.91
C ARG A 68 5.99 2.39 3.23
N TYR A 69 6.68 1.65 4.09
CA TYR A 69 6.27 0.32 4.51
C TYR A 69 6.31 0.20 6.03
N TYR A 70 5.27 -0.40 6.59
CA TYR A 70 5.17 -0.79 7.97
C TYR A 70 4.68 -2.24 8.06
N GLN A 71 5.12 -2.95 9.08
CA GLN A 71 4.66 -4.29 9.36
C GLN A 71 3.91 -4.30 10.69
N ASP A 72 2.70 -4.86 10.67
CA ASP A 72 1.83 -5.09 11.84
C ASP A 72 1.56 -3.85 12.71
N LEU A 73 1.75 -2.64 12.16
CA LEU A 73 1.52 -1.39 12.87
C LEU A 73 0.06 -0.93 12.74
N PRO A 74 -0.59 -0.44 13.81
CA PRO A 74 -1.93 0.14 13.72
C PRO A 74 -2.00 1.33 12.74
N ILE A 75 -3.12 1.48 12.05
CA ILE A 75 -3.30 2.53 11.00
C ILE A 75 -3.17 3.93 11.61
N ASP A 76 -3.77 4.17 12.76
CA ASP A 76 -3.72 5.44 13.48
C ASP A 76 -2.28 5.85 13.84
N GLU A 77 -1.47 4.87 14.25
CA GLU A 77 -0.06 5.11 14.53
C GLU A 77 0.74 5.42 13.26
N VAL A 78 0.48 4.69 12.17
CA VAL A 78 1.10 4.95 10.86
C VAL A 78 0.77 6.35 10.36
N ILE A 79 -0.51 6.73 10.38
CA ILE A 79 -0.97 8.07 9.95
C ILE A 79 -0.29 9.17 10.77
N LYS A 80 -0.20 8.99 12.09
CA LYS A 80 0.46 9.94 12.99
C LYS A 80 1.95 10.08 12.67
N ARG A 81 2.65 8.97 12.42
CA ARG A 81 4.09 8.96 12.07
C ARG A 81 4.36 9.60 10.72
N GLU A 82 3.48 9.38 9.74
CA GLU A 82 3.62 9.91 8.39
C GLU A 82 3.17 11.38 8.26
N GLY A 83 2.41 11.89 9.25
CA GLY A 83 1.93 13.26 9.27
C GLY A 83 0.82 13.54 8.23
N CYS A 84 0.05 12.52 7.85
CA CYS A 84 -1.00 12.66 6.84
C CYS A 84 -2.23 13.35 7.45
N SER A 85 -2.60 14.53 6.95
CA SER A 85 -3.79 15.27 7.41
C SER A 85 -5.05 14.84 6.64
N GLN A 86 -4.92 14.57 5.35
CA GLN A 86 -5.94 13.96 4.49
C GLN A 86 -5.43 12.60 4.01
N TYR A 87 -6.14 11.53 4.33
CA TYR A 87 -5.71 10.18 3.96
C TYR A 87 -6.89 9.30 3.56
N GLU A 88 -6.59 8.34 2.68
CA GLU A 88 -7.48 7.24 2.34
C GLU A 88 -6.92 5.94 2.92
N VAL A 89 -7.78 5.11 3.50
CA VAL A 89 -7.41 3.76 3.96
C VAL A 89 -8.21 2.75 3.15
N LYS A 90 -7.51 1.78 2.55
CA LYS A 90 -8.12 0.71 1.77
C LYS A 90 -7.39 -0.62 2.00
N SER A 91 -8.15 -1.70 2.06
CA SER A 91 -7.57 -3.04 1.90
C SER A 91 -7.08 -3.24 0.47
N PHE A 92 -6.09 -4.11 0.30
CA PHE A 92 -5.58 -4.48 -1.01
C PHE A 92 -6.69 -5.07 -1.91
N GLU A 93 -7.58 -5.88 -1.35
CA GLU A 93 -8.69 -6.49 -2.06
C GLU A 93 -9.70 -5.46 -2.57
N GLU A 94 -9.96 -4.39 -1.81
CA GLU A 94 -10.75 -3.25 -2.28
C GLU A 94 -10.06 -2.52 -3.43
N ILE A 95 -8.75 -2.26 -3.30
CA ILE A 95 -7.98 -1.58 -4.34
C ILE A 95 -8.03 -2.38 -5.64
N LEU A 96 -7.83 -3.70 -5.58
CA LEU A 96 -7.87 -4.57 -6.77
C LEU A 96 -9.19 -4.46 -7.53
N LYS A 97 -10.32 -4.43 -6.82
CA LYS A 97 -11.65 -4.24 -7.43
C LYS A 97 -11.79 -2.89 -8.14
N LEU A 98 -11.10 -1.85 -7.64
CA LEU A 98 -11.14 -0.50 -8.16
C LEU A 98 -10.17 -0.25 -9.33
N VAL A 99 -9.17 -1.12 -9.50
CA VAL A 99 -8.17 -1.02 -10.58
C VAL A 99 -8.27 -2.11 -11.64
N ALA A 100 -9.15 -3.10 -11.43
CA ALA A 100 -9.53 -4.10 -12.41
C ALA A 100 -10.05 -3.40 -13.69
N PRO A 101 -9.73 -3.93 -14.89
CA PRO A 101 -10.16 -3.37 -16.16
C PRO A 101 -11.69 -3.40 -16.33
#